data_AF-A0A8D9FHW0-F1
#
_entry.id   AF-A0A8D9FHW0-F1
#
_cell.length_a   1.000
_cell.length_b   1.000
_cell.length_c   1.000
_cell.angle_alpha   90.00
_cell.angle_beta   90.00
_cell.angle_gamma   90.00
#
_symmetry.space_group_name_H-M   'P 1'
#
loop_
_entity.id
_entity.type
_entity.pdbx_description
1 polymer ?
#
loop_
_entity_poly.entity_id
_entity_poly.type
_entity_poly.pdbx_seq_one_letter_code
_entity_poly.pdbx_strand_id
1 'polypeptide(L)'
;MDDNDKPILKDVNKSGPLIVPSNGTTNTTPIKPESSSTPEILASVAAASINIQVGLILAYSAILIPELVKEDSELKVSTTEISWIASVISLLAPVGSFLGGFCMEWTGRIKAMEVSMVPYLLGWIIIALSQNVFQLIFGRCLCGLSMSMSANACNVYIAEVSRPKLRGSLMSVGSLFISFGK
;
A
#
# COMPACT_ATOMS: atom_id res chain seq x y z
N MET A 1 58.14 8.57 53.63
CA MET A 1 57.51 7.41 52.99
C MET A 1 56.24 7.96 52.36
N ASP A 2 56.35 8.82 51.36
CA ASP A 2 56.88 8.61 50.00
C ASP A 2 55.82 8.00 49.07
N ASP A 3 55.84 8.55 47.87
CA ASP A 3 55.24 8.12 46.62
C ASP A 3 53.83 8.57 46.20
N ASN A 4 53.83 9.08 44.98
CA ASN A 4 52.82 9.78 44.23
C ASN A 4 52.99 9.24 42.82
N ASP A 5 52.19 8.28 42.36
CA ASP A 5 52.12 7.97 40.92
C ASP A 5 50.80 7.28 40.49
N LYS A 6 50.14 7.90 39.50
CA LYS A 6 48.95 7.46 38.71
C LYS A 6 49.35 6.31 37.74
N PRO A 7 48.46 5.55 37.02
CA PRO A 7 47.34 6.04 36.18
C PRO A 7 46.12 5.07 35.93
N ILE A 8 44.92 5.60 35.60
CA ILE A 8 44.20 5.55 34.30
C ILE A 8 43.69 4.15 33.83
N LEU A 9 42.36 4.04 33.81
CA LEU A 9 41.45 3.22 32.96
C LEU A 9 41.50 1.68 33.03
N LYS A 10 40.33 1.09 33.32
CA LYS A 10 39.73 -0.01 32.52
C LYS A 10 38.23 -0.14 32.80
N ASP A 11 37.45 0.20 31.77
CA ASP A 11 36.28 -0.53 31.27
C ASP A 11 34.99 -0.58 32.11
N VAL A 12 34.11 0.34 31.73
CA VAL A 12 32.71 0.10 31.33
C VAL A 12 32.39 -1.36 31.00
N ASN A 13 31.23 -1.83 31.49
CA ASN A 13 30.47 -3.03 31.09
C ASN A 13 30.75 -4.32 31.90
N LYS A 14 29.81 -4.68 32.77
CA LYS A 14 29.08 -5.95 32.68
C LYS A 14 27.90 -6.01 33.65
N SER A 15 26.73 -5.91 33.04
CA SER A 15 25.42 -6.44 33.42
C SER A 15 25.48 -7.55 34.49
N GLY A 16 25.20 -7.19 35.75
CA GLY A 16 24.73 -8.15 36.75
C GLY A 16 23.23 -8.42 36.55
N PRO A 17 22.74 -9.66 36.70
CA PRO A 17 21.33 -9.94 36.60
C PRO A 17 20.60 -9.26 37.77
N LEU A 18 19.63 -8.39 37.44
CA LEU A 18 18.70 -7.82 38.42
C LEU A 18 17.89 -8.97 39.01
N ILE A 19 18.20 -9.32 40.26
CA ILE A 19 17.46 -10.31 41.04
C ILE A 19 16.13 -9.64 41.44
N VAL A 20 15.08 -9.86 40.66
CA VAL A 20 13.71 -9.46 41.04
C VAL A 20 13.18 -10.47 42.06
N PRO A 21 12.68 -10.06 43.24
CA PRO A 21 12.20 -10.99 44.25
C PRO A 21 10.91 -11.67 43.78
N SER A 22 10.92 -13.00 43.82
CA SER A 22 9.77 -13.88 43.55
C SER A 22 8.86 -13.92 44.77
N ASN A 23 7.79 -13.09 44.77
CA ASN A 23 6.65 -13.27 45.65
C ASN A 23 5.49 -13.88 44.86
N GLY A 24 4.96 -14.98 45.41
CA GLY A 24 4.02 -15.88 44.77
C GLY A 24 2.77 -15.22 44.19
N THR A 25 2.65 -15.31 42.88
CA THR A 25 1.42 -15.55 42.12
C THR A 25 1.87 -15.87 40.71
N THR A 26 2.21 -17.13 40.45
CA THR A 26 2.35 -17.62 39.08
C THR A 26 0.94 -17.62 38.47
N ASN A 27 0.49 -16.45 38.04
CA ASN A 27 -0.50 -16.35 36.99
C ASN A 27 0.17 -16.94 35.75
N THR A 28 0.04 -18.25 35.59
CA THR A 28 0.20 -18.90 34.31
C THR A 28 -0.90 -18.33 33.41
N THR A 29 -0.68 -17.12 32.88
CA THR A 29 -1.43 -16.66 31.72
C THR A 29 -1.39 -17.81 30.73
N PRO A 30 -2.54 -18.39 30.36
CA PRO A 30 -2.55 -19.54 29.48
C PRO A 30 -1.82 -19.11 28.22
N ILE A 31 -0.72 -19.79 27.90
CA ILE A 31 -0.04 -19.63 26.62
C ILE A 31 -1.06 -20.10 25.60
N LYS A 32 -1.81 -19.13 25.03
CA LYS A 32 -2.78 -19.39 23.98
C LYS A 32 -2.04 -20.20 22.91
N PRO A 33 -2.55 -21.37 22.49
CA PRO A 33 -1.88 -22.18 21.48
C PRO A 33 -1.51 -21.27 20.31
N GLU A 34 -0.28 -21.39 19.82
CA GLU A 34 0.21 -20.68 18.64
C GLU A 34 -0.83 -20.85 17.54
N SER A 35 -1.73 -19.88 17.40
CA SER A 35 -2.78 -19.96 16.41
C SER A 35 -2.09 -19.86 15.07
N SER A 36 -2.26 -20.89 14.25
CA SER A 36 -1.62 -21.03 12.95
C SER A 36 -1.66 -19.72 12.19
N SER A 37 -0.52 -19.31 11.63
CA SER A 37 -0.39 -18.08 10.84
C SER A 37 -0.98 -18.19 9.44
N THR A 38 -1.38 -19.39 9.05
CA THR A 38 -1.96 -19.73 7.74
C THR A 38 -3.22 -18.92 7.39
N PRO A 39 -4.26 -18.79 8.26
CA PRO A 39 -5.45 -17.99 7.95
C PRO A 39 -5.15 -16.49 7.79
N GLU A 40 -4.22 -15.94 8.57
CA GLU A 40 -3.79 -14.53 8.49
C GLU A 40 -3.09 -14.25 7.15
N ILE A 41 -2.16 -15.15 6.78
CA ILE A 41 -1.47 -15.08 5.49
C ILE A 41 -2.49 -15.17 4.35
N LEU A 42 -3.40 -16.14 4.38
CA LEU A 42 -4.40 -16.31 3.34
C LEU A 42 -5.31 -15.08 3.19
N ALA A 43 -5.79 -14.51 4.30
CA ALA A 43 -6.60 -13.30 4.29
C ALA A 43 -5.85 -12.08 3.74
N SER A 44 -4.57 -11.93 4.09
CA SER A 44 -3.73 -10.85 3.57
C SER A 44 -3.42 -10.99 2.08
N VAL A 45 -3.19 -12.21 1.59
CA VAL A 45 -2.94 -12.50 0.18
C VAL A 45 -4.20 -12.23 -0.65
N ALA A 46 -5.38 -12.63 -0.13
CA ALA A 46 -6.66 -12.31 -0.75
C ALA A 46 -6.87 -10.80 -0.86
N ALA A 47 -6.60 -10.03 0.20
CA ALA A 47 -6.69 -8.58 0.14
C ALA A 47 -5.62 -7.95 -0.78
N ALA A 48 -4.42 -8.51 -0.79
CA ALA A 48 -3.32 -8.04 -1.63
C ALA A 48 -3.60 -8.19 -3.13
N SER A 49 -4.45 -9.15 -3.53
CA SER A 49 -4.86 -9.34 -4.93
C SER A 49 -5.48 -8.08 -5.56
N ILE A 50 -6.14 -7.23 -4.77
CA ILE A 50 -6.71 -5.96 -5.23
C ILE A 50 -5.62 -5.01 -5.75
N ASN A 51 -4.39 -5.13 -5.26
CA ASN A 51 -3.28 -4.30 -5.74
C ASN A 51 -2.82 -4.63 -7.17
N ILE A 52 -3.26 -5.74 -7.77
CA ILE A 52 -3.00 -5.99 -9.19
C ILE A 52 -3.56 -4.84 -10.04
N GLN A 53 -4.74 -4.32 -9.69
CA GLN A 53 -5.36 -3.19 -10.38
C GLN A 53 -4.46 -1.95 -10.40
N VAL A 54 -3.72 -1.74 -9.30
CA VAL A 54 -2.82 -0.60 -9.11
C VAL A 54 -1.65 -0.70 -10.09
N GLY A 55 -1.14 -1.92 -10.32
CA GLY A 55 -0.14 -2.19 -11.35
C GLY A 55 -0.65 -1.87 -12.76
N LEU A 56 -1.84 -2.39 -13.10
CA LEU A 56 -2.46 -2.20 -14.42
C LEU A 56 -2.68 -0.73 -14.77
N ILE A 57 -3.17 0.07 -13.82
CA ILE A 57 -3.39 1.51 -14.01
C ILE A 57 -2.08 2.24 -14.33
N LEU A 58 -1.00 1.87 -13.64
CA LEU A 58 0.32 2.47 -13.84
C LEU A 58 0.96 2.03 -15.16
N ALA A 59 0.85 0.75 -15.53
CA ALA A 59 1.36 0.24 -16.80
C ALA A 59 0.60 0.77 -18.02
N TYR A 60 -0.69 1.07 -17.88
CA TYR A 60 -1.49 1.58 -18.99
C TYR A 60 -0.90 2.86 -19.62
N SER A 61 -0.30 3.76 -18.83
CA SER A 61 0.38 4.94 -19.40
C SER A 61 1.51 4.55 -20.35
N ALA A 62 2.28 3.50 -20.00
CA ALA A 62 3.41 3.06 -20.81
C ALA A 62 2.98 2.44 -22.14
N ILE A 63 1.80 1.82 -22.20
CA ILE A 63 1.23 1.22 -23.41
C ILE A 63 0.55 2.29 -24.27
N LEU A 64 -0.17 3.22 -23.65
CA LEU A 64 -0.95 4.23 -24.34
C LEU A 64 -0.08 5.28 -25.06
N ILE A 65 0.95 5.80 -24.38
CA ILE A 65 1.80 6.87 -24.92
C ILE A 65 2.41 6.53 -26.28
N PRO A 66 3.07 5.38 -26.50
CA PRO A 66 3.65 5.06 -27.81
C PRO A 66 2.60 4.89 -28.91
N GLU A 67 1.37 4.49 -28.57
CA GLU A 67 0.27 4.40 -29.54
C GLU A 67 -0.24 5.78 -29.96
N LEU A 68 -0.36 6.71 -29.01
CA LEU A 68 -0.80 8.08 -29.27
C LEU A 68 0.22 8.93 -30.04
N VAL A 69 1.50 8.55 -30.02
CA VAL A 69 2.59 9.27 -30.70
C VAL A 69 2.80 8.80 -32.15
N LYS A 70 2.20 7.67 -32.55
CA LYS A 70 2.26 7.20 -33.95
C LYS A 70 1.61 8.21 -34.90
N GLU A 71 2.22 8.41 -36.07
CA GLU A 71 1.72 9.35 -37.09
C GLU A 71 0.34 8.97 -37.66
N ASP A 72 -0.01 7.67 -37.65
CA ASP A 72 -1.28 7.10 -38.10
C ASP A 72 -2.34 6.95 -36.98
N SER A 73 -2.14 7.59 -35.83
CA SER A 73 -3.09 7.52 -34.73
C SER A 73 -4.43 8.20 -35.07
N GLU A 74 -5.54 7.51 -34.82
CA GLU A 74 -6.90 8.06 -34.99
C GLU A 74 -7.16 9.28 -34.08
N LEU A 75 -6.40 9.38 -32.98
CA LEU A 75 -6.39 10.50 -32.04
C LEU A 75 -5.06 11.24 -32.14
N LYS A 76 -5.04 12.38 -32.82
CA LYS A 76 -3.89 13.29 -32.79
C LYS A 76 -3.81 13.97 -31.42
N VAL A 77 -2.81 13.60 -30.63
CA VAL A 77 -2.62 14.11 -29.27
C VAL A 77 -1.37 14.98 -29.20
N SER A 78 -1.48 16.17 -28.59
CA SER A 78 -0.35 17.06 -28.35
C SER A 78 0.56 16.51 -27.24
N THR A 79 1.85 16.85 -27.26
CA THR A 79 2.80 16.57 -26.17
C THR A 79 2.29 17.07 -24.82
N THR A 80 1.55 18.19 -24.80
CA THR A 80 0.95 18.73 -23.58
C THR A 80 -0.12 17.80 -23.01
N GLU A 81 -0.97 17.24 -23.87
CA GLU A 81 -2.05 16.33 -23.47
C GLU A 81 -1.50 14.99 -22.98
N ILE A 82 -0.47 14.46 -23.64
CA ILE A 82 0.26 13.27 -23.18
C ILE A 82 0.81 13.49 -21.76
N SER A 83 1.38 14.68 -21.51
CA SER A 83 1.91 15.04 -20.19
C SER A 83 0.81 15.10 -19.13
N TRP A 84 -0.38 15.60 -19.48
CA TRP A 84 -1.54 15.58 -18.60
C TRP A 84 -2.00 14.15 -18.28
N ILE A 85 -2.08 13.28 -19.28
CA ILE A 85 -2.47 11.86 -19.09
C ILE A 85 -1.52 11.14 -18.14
N ALA A 86 -0.21 11.42 -18.21
CA ALA A 86 0.79 10.81 -17.33
C ALA A 86 0.78 11.38 -15.91
N SER A 87 0.57 12.68 -15.76
CA SER A 87 0.67 13.38 -14.45
C SER A 87 -0.61 13.37 -13.62
N VAL A 88 -1.78 13.16 -14.24
CA VAL A 88 -3.08 13.26 -13.57
C VAL A 88 -3.23 12.27 -12.41
N ILE A 89 -2.66 11.07 -12.52
CA ILE A 89 -2.69 10.06 -11.46
C ILE A 89 -1.94 10.56 -10.22
N SER A 90 -0.79 11.20 -10.40
CA SER A 90 -0.01 11.78 -9.30
C SER A 90 -0.75 12.92 -8.62
N LEU A 91 -1.47 13.75 -9.38
CA LEU A 91 -2.30 14.83 -8.84
C LEU A 91 -3.49 14.31 -8.02
N LEU A 92 -4.07 13.19 -8.45
CA LEU A 92 -5.24 12.60 -7.79
C LEU A 92 -4.89 11.68 -6.63
N ALA A 93 -3.64 11.24 -6.51
CA ALA A 93 -3.21 10.40 -5.40
C ALA A 93 -3.57 10.96 -4.00
N PRO A 94 -3.26 12.24 -3.67
CA PRO A 94 -3.65 12.81 -2.38
C PRO A 94 -5.18 12.98 -2.26
N VAL A 95 -5.86 13.35 -3.34
CA VAL A 95 -7.32 13.57 -3.37
C VAL A 95 -8.06 12.25 -3.12
N GLY A 96 -7.71 11.20 -3.87
CA GLY A 96 -8.24 9.86 -3.70
C GLY A 96 -7.89 9.26 -2.35
N SER A 97 -6.75 9.64 -1.76
CA SER A 97 -6.41 9.20 -0.40
C SER A 97 -7.31 9.82 0.66
N PHE A 98 -7.62 11.11 0.54
CA PHE A 98 -8.53 11.79 1.44
C PHE A 98 -9.96 11.22 1.35
N LEU A 99 -10.47 11.07 0.12
CA LEU A 99 -11.76 10.43 -0.15
C LEU A 99 -11.80 8.97 0.34
N GLY A 100 -10.72 8.23 0.13
CA GLY A 100 -10.57 6.84 0.57
C GLY A 100 -10.62 6.69 2.08
N GLY A 101 -9.95 7.60 2.81
CA GLY A 101 -10.01 7.64 4.27
C GLY A 101 -11.43 7.87 4.78
N PHE A 102 -12.14 8.84 4.20
CA PHE A 102 -13.53 9.12 4.58
C PHE A 102 -14.47 7.94 4.28
N CYS A 103 -14.36 7.34 3.09
CA CYS A 103 -15.14 6.15 2.72
C CYS A 103 -14.86 4.96 3.65
N MET A 104 -13.61 4.77 4.08
CA MET A 104 -13.21 3.69 4.97
C MET A 104 -13.81 3.84 6.37
N GLU A 105 -13.87 5.06 6.89
CA GLU A 105 -14.48 5.35 8.18
C GLU A 105 -15.99 5.05 8.17
N TRP A 106 -16.66 5.34 7.03
CA TRP A 106 -18.12 5.23 6.93
C TRP A 106 -18.60 3.81 6.61
N THR A 107 -17.90 3.10 5.71
CA THR A 107 -18.32 1.77 5.21
C THR A 107 -17.59 0.60 5.86
N GLY A 108 -16.48 0.86 6.55
CA GLY A 108 -15.55 -0.15 7.03
C GLY A 108 -14.53 -0.58 5.97
N ARG A 109 -13.54 -1.38 6.38
CA ARG A 109 -12.34 -1.65 5.56
C ARG A 109 -12.62 -2.51 4.33
N ILE A 110 -13.25 -3.68 4.50
CA ILE A 110 -13.53 -4.61 3.39
C ILE A 110 -14.54 -3.99 2.40
N LYS A 111 -15.56 -3.30 2.91
CA LYS A 111 -16.56 -2.65 2.06
C LYS A 111 -16.01 -1.44 1.32
N ALA A 112 -15.07 -0.70 1.90
CA ALA A 112 -14.38 0.36 1.16
C ALA A 112 -13.60 -0.17 -0.04
N MET A 113 -12.99 -1.37 0.09
CA MET A 113 -12.32 -2.04 -1.04
C MET A 113 -13.32 -2.41 -2.14
N GLU A 114 -14.48 -2.98 -1.79
CA GLU A 114 -15.54 -3.29 -2.76
C GLU A 114 -16.10 -2.03 -3.44
N VAL A 115 -16.36 -0.96 -2.68
CA VAL A 115 -16.86 0.32 -3.21
C VAL A 115 -15.87 0.94 -4.19
N SER A 116 -14.56 0.80 -3.94
CA SER A 116 -13.52 1.33 -4.84
C SER A 116 -13.52 0.66 -6.23
N MET A 117 -14.11 -0.53 -6.37
CA MET A 117 -14.26 -1.21 -7.67
C MET A 117 -15.25 -0.51 -8.60
N VAL A 118 -16.23 0.22 -8.06
CA VAL A 118 -17.21 0.96 -8.85
C VAL A 118 -16.55 2.05 -9.71
N PRO A 119 -15.78 3.01 -9.14
CA PRO A 119 -15.06 3.99 -9.94
C PRO A 119 -13.95 3.37 -10.80
N TYR A 120 -13.40 2.22 -10.41
CA TYR A 120 -12.43 1.48 -11.24
C TYR A 120 -13.06 1.01 -12.55
N LEU A 121 -14.17 0.27 -12.48
CA LEU A 121 -14.86 -0.25 -13.65
C LEU A 121 -15.40 0.88 -14.53
N LEU A 122 -16.00 1.90 -13.91
CA LEU A 122 -16.48 3.08 -14.64
C LEU A 122 -15.33 3.78 -15.39
N GLY A 123 -14.17 3.92 -14.76
CA GLY A 123 -13.00 4.54 -15.39
C GLY A 123 -12.54 3.76 -16.63
N TRP A 124 -12.46 2.43 -16.54
CA TRP A 124 -12.09 1.59 -17.69
C TRP A 124 -13.14 1.59 -18.80
N ILE A 125 -14.43 1.61 -18.47
CA ILE A 125 -15.50 1.70 -19.46
C ILE A 125 -15.41 3.03 -20.22
N ILE A 126 -15.18 4.14 -19.51
CA ILE A 126 -15.02 5.46 -20.13
C ILE A 126 -13.78 5.49 -21.04
N ILE A 127 -12.67 4.89 -20.60
CA ILE A 127 -11.45 4.78 -21.42
C ILE A 127 -11.72 3.95 -22.68
N ALA A 128 -12.41 2.81 -22.56
CA ALA A 128 -12.71 1.93 -23.68
C ALA A 128 -13.65 2.57 -24.72
N LEU A 129 -14.58 3.41 -24.27
CA LEU A 129 -15.50 4.17 -25.14
C LEU A 129 -14.97 5.55 -25.53
N SER A 130 -13.74 5.88 -25.16
CA SER A 130 -13.21 7.23 -25.36
C SER A 130 -12.99 7.53 -26.84
N GLN A 131 -13.58 8.64 -27.30
CA GLN A 131 -13.39 9.19 -28.65
C GLN A 131 -12.63 10.51 -28.65
N ASN A 132 -12.33 11.03 -27.45
CA ASN A 132 -11.65 12.30 -27.25
C ASN A 132 -10.65 12.19 -26.11
N VAL A 133 -9.57 12.96 -26.18
CA VAL A 133 -8.52 13.04 -25.15
C VAL A 133 -9.11 13.42 -23.79
N PHE A 134 -10.07 14.34 -23.74
CA PHE A 134 -10.73 14.73 -22.49
C PHE A 134 -11.47 13.57 -21.81
N GLN A 135 -12.13 12.69 -22.57
CA GLN A 135 -12.80 11.51 -22.01
C GLN A 135 -11.76 10.52 -21.47
N LEU A 136 -10.65 10.36 -22.16
CA LEU A 136 -9.54 9.54 -21.70
C LEU A 136 -8.97 10.08 -20.39
N ILE A 137 -8.66 11.38 -20.32
CA ILE A 137 -8.19 12.04 -19.08
C ILE A 137 -9.21 11.85 -17.95
N PHE A 138 -10.50 12.05 -18.22
CA PHE A 138 -11.55 11.87 -17.22
C PHE A 138 -11.63 10.42 -16.70
N GLY A 139 -11.53 9.42 -17.59
CA GLY A 139 -11.44 8.02 -17.20
C GLY A 139 -10.19 7.72 -16.37
N ARG A 140 -9.03 8.30 -16.74
CA ARG A 140 -7.80 8.22 -15.94
C ARG A 140 -7.97 8.87 -14.57
N CYS A 141 -8.74 9.94 -14.47
CA CYS A 141 -9.04 10.55 -13.19
C CYS A 141 -9.77 9.57 -12.26
N LEU A 142 -10.81 8.92 -12.79
CA LEU A 142 -11.61 7.97 -12.01
C LEU A 142 -10.80 6.74 -11.58
N CYS A 143 -9.97 6.21 -12.48
CA CYS A 143 -9.04 5.13 -12.17
C CYS A 143 -8.01 5.54 -11.10
N GLY A 144 -7.42 6.74 -11.22
CA GLY A 144 -6.46 7.27 -10.25
C GLY A 144 -7.06 7.44 -8.85
N LEU A 145 -8.28 7.97 -8.76
CA LEU A 145 -9.00 8.07 -7.49
C LEU A 145 -9.26 6.69 -6.88
N SER A 146 -9.79 5.75 -7.68
CA SER A 146 -10.03 4.37 -7.25
C SER A 146 -8.76 3.68 -6.73
N MET A 147 -7.65 3.81 -7.48
CA MET A 147 -6.34 3.24 -7.14
C MET A 147 -5.87 3.67 -5.75
N SER A 148 -5.98 4.96 -5.44
CA SER A 148 -5.55 5.48 -4.13
C SER A 148 -6.50 5.07 -3.01
N MET A 149 -7.81 5.04 -3.27
CA MET A 149 -8.79 4.56 -2.30
C MET A 149 -8.55 3.08 -1.94
N SER A 150 -8.38 2.22 -2.95
CA SER A 150 -8.17 0.79 -2.77
C SER A 150 -6.84 0.47 -2.10
N ALA A 151 -5.76 1.17 -2.48
CA ALA A 151 -4.44 0.99 -1.89
C ALA A 151 -4.42 1.33 -0.39
N ASN A 152 -5.09 2.43 0.00
CA ASN A 152 -5.17 2.82 1.40
C ASN A 152 -5.99 1.81 2.22
N ALA A 153 -7.15 1.38 1.71
CA ALA A 153 -7.96 0.35 2.37
C ALA A 153 -7.21 -0.97 2.51
N CYS A 154 -6.42 -1.36 1.51
CA CYS A 154 -5.60 -2.57 1.58
C CYS A 154 -4.51 -2.48 2.64
N ASN A 155 -3.77 -1.37 2.70
CA ASN A 155 -2.71 -1.18 3.68
C ASN A 155 -3.26 -1.18 5.12
N VAL A 156 -4.42 -0.54 5.34
CA VAL A 156 -5.09 -0.54 6.65
C VAL A 156 -5.62 -1.93 7.00
N TYR A 157 -6.24 -2.63 6.06
CA TYR A 157 -6.73 -3.99 6.29
C TYR A 157 -5.59 -4.95 6.66
N ILE A 158 -4.49 -4.96 5.90
CA ILE A 158 -3.32 -5.77 6.21
C ILE A 158 -2.75 -5.39 7.58
N ALA A 159 -2.71 -4.10 7.90
CA ALA A 159 -2.25 -3.60 9.20
C ALA A 159 -3.08 -4.08 10.40
N GLU A 160 -4.39 -4.28 10.22
CA GLU A 160 -5.32 -4.72 11.26
C GLU A 160 -5.33 -6.24 11.44
N VAL A 161 -5.21 -6.99 10.35
CA VAL A 161 -5.21 -8.45 10.37
C VAL A 161 -3.84 -9.00 10.77
N SER A 162 -2.76 -8.28 10.48
CA SER A 162 -1.40 -8.76 10.70
C SER A 162 -0.91 -8.67 12.13
N ARG A 163 -0.24 -9.73 12.59
CA ARG A 163 0.58 -9.71 13.81
C ARG A 163 1.79 -8.79 13.61
N PRO A 164 2.25 -8.07 14.65
CA PRO A 164 3.37 -7.13 14.54
C PRO A 164 4.65 -7.73 13.93
N LYS A 165 4.89 -9.03 14.14
CA LYS A 165 6.06 -9.76 13.60
C LYS A 165 5.98 -10.03 12.09
N LEU A 166 4.78 -10.16 11.51
CA LEU A 166 4.56 -10.54 10.11
C LEU A 166 4.11 -9.36 9.23
N ARG A 167 3.68 -8.24 9.84
CA ARG A 167 3.16 -7.07 9.15
C ARG A 167 4.05 -6.56 8.01
N GLY A 168 5.37 -6.52 8.24
CA GLY A 168 6.33 -6.11 7.21
C GLY A 168 6.32 -7.03 5.98
N SER A 169 6.41 -8.35 6.20
CA SER A 169 6.37 -9.34 5.13
C SER A 169 5.04 -9.31 4.36
N LEU A 170 3.92 -9.12 5.05
CA LEU A 170 2.59 -9.09 4.44
C LEU A 170 2.38 -7.82 3.59
N MET A 171 2.91 -6.67 4.01
CA MET A 171 2.90 -5.47 3.17
C MET A 171 3.78 -5.64 1.92
N SER A 172 4.92 -6.31 2.03
CA SER A 172 5.76 -6.64 0.86
C SER A 172 5.01 -7.48 -0.16
N VAL A 173 4.19 -8.45 0.27
CA VAL A 173 3.32 -9.22 -0.63
C VAL A 173 2.40 -8.32 -1.43
N GLY A 174 1.78 -7.30 -0.80
CA GLY A 174 0.99 -6.28 -1.49
C GLY A 174 1.75 -5.61 -2.64
N SER A 175 3.00 -5.21 -2.38
CA SER A 175 3.87 -4.62 -3.41
C SER A 175 4.24 -5.60 -4.53
N LEU A 176 4.40 -6.90 -4.24
CA LEU A 176 4.62 -7.92 -5.27
C LEU A 176 3.44 -7.97 -6.25
N PHE A 177 2.20 -7.96 -5.75
CA PHE A 177 1.00 -7.94 -6.59
C PHE A 177 0.93 -6.69 -7.49
N ILE A 178 1.37 -5.52 -7.01
CA ILE A 178 1.50 -4.33 -7.84
C ILE A 178 2.49 -4.58 -8.98
N SER A 179 3.64 -5.17 -8.69
CA SER A 179 4.66 -5.48 -9.69
C SER A 179 4.17 -6.49 -10.73
N PHE A 180 3.37 -7.49 -10.33
CA PHE A 180 2.77 -8.44 -11.28
C PHE A 180 1.79 -7.79 -12.26
N GLY A 181 1.17 -6.67 -11.89
CA GLY A 181 0.24 -5.95 -12.75
C GLY A 181 0.90 -4.89 -13.63
N LYS A 182 2.18 -4.56 -13.43
CA LYS A 182 2.91 -3.59 -14.24
C LYS A 182 3.62 -4.24 -15.41
#